data_AF-A0A9P7E3V2-F1
#
_entry.id   AF-A0A9P7E3V2-F1
#
_cell.length_a   1.000
_cell.length_b   1.000
_cell.length_c   1.000
_cell.angle_alpha   90.00
_cell.angle_beta   90.00
_cell.angle_gamma   90.00
#
_symmetry.space_group_name_H-M   'P 1'
#
loop_
_entity.id
_entity.type
_entity.pdbx_description
1 polymer ?
#
loop_
_entity_poly.entity_id
_entity_poly.type
_entity_poly.pdbx_seq_one_letter_code
_entity_poly.pdbx_strand_id
1 'polypeptide(L)'
;MAMDCPLLVWMLSLNRDVLTEEYDKCFHLVQDCVPHARLPYQPTSIDSFRQLICHMLPLLMMRHRRISRAKWKDCVTSNGKHWIEQSPDDMPPEKFLQSMIGYHLAYDNSLCGMVMTQGRQRQVINIGLGIKQISVEPKGVSVAAYAESFAHKLTPLEMTFLNPELGDEVVLRRLSILLSLKAAYIKAVGQSTAFDWSRLEFNIPSESARGDDHPLQGWEFRVFKAQLGVQRMGGVMLEESYQCACAFFRGTKESKFIWHDNAKDLEAWVQFINIDQMVKVIPKLRA
;
A
#
# COMPACT_ATOMS: atom_id res chain seq x y z
N MET A 1 -9.46 -5.66 -26.69
CA MET A 1 -8.21 -5.12 -26.11
C MET A 1 -8.57 -4.54 -24.75
N ALA A 2 -8.03 -5.08 -23.65
CA ALA A 2 -8.23 -4.49 -22.35
C ALA A 2 -7.62 -3.08 -22.38
N MET A 3 -8.43 -2.04 -22.17
CA MET A 3 -7.90 -0.71 -21.90
C MET A 3 -6.91 -0.84 -20.74
N ASP A 4 -5.68 -0.40 -20.96
CA ASP A 4 -4.63 -0.42 -19.97
C ASP A 4 -5.11 0.40 -18.77
N CYS A 5 -5.52 -0.27 -17.68
CA CYS A 5 -5.96 0.41 -16.46
C CYS A 5 -4.70 0.86 -15.72
N PRO A 6 -4.31 2.15 -15.76
CA PRO A 6 -3.03 2.57 -15.22
C PRO A 6 -3.03 2.36 -13.71
N LEU A 7 -1.96 1.76 -13.21
CA LEU A 7 -1.70 1.63 -11.78
C LEU A 7 -0.98 2.89 -11.31
N LEU A 8 -1.46 3.51 -10.23
CA LEU A 8 -0.79 4.64 -9.58
C LEU A 8 -0.61 4.33 -8.10
N VAL A 9 0.51 4.77 -7.53
CA VAL A 9 0.82 4.61 -6.10
C VAL A 9 1.20 5.95 -5.52
N TRP A 10 0.63 6.31 -4.39
CA TRP A 10 1.02 7.46 -3.60
C TRP A 10 1.64 6.98 -2.30
N MET A 11 2.86 7.42 -2.02
CA MET A 11 3.62 7.08 -0.83
C MET A 11 3.83 8.35 -0.02
N LEU A 12 3.34 8.37 1.21
CA LEU A 12 3.45 9.49 2.13
C LEU A 12 4.39 9.16 3.27
N SER A 13 5.44 9.97 3.41
CA SER A 13 6.43 9.84 4.48
C SER A 13 6.05 10.65 5.72
N LEU A 14 6.03 9.96 6.86
CA LEU A 14 5.99 10.55 8.19
C LEU A 14 7.43 10.90 8.62
N ASN A 15 8.02 11.83 7.88
CA ASN A 15 9.44 12.21 7.96
C ASN A 15 9.80 13.04 9.19
N ARG A 16 8.83 13.35 10.05
CA ARG A 16 9.02 14.01 11.34
C ARG A 16 7.94 13.63 12.34
N ASP A 17 8.18 13.95 13.59
CA ASP A 17 7.16 13.86 14.63
C ASP A 17 6.02 14.87 14.37
N VAL A 18 4.84 14.48 14.81
CA VAL A 18 3.57 15.16 14.50
C VAL A 18 3.11 15.90 15.74
N LEU A 19 2.67 17.14 15.55
CA LEU A 19 2.13 17.93 16.65
C LEU A 19 0.67 17.53 16.93
N THR A 20 0.25 17.61 18.19
CA THR A 20 -1.15 17.31 18.58
C THR A 20 -2.16 18.14 17.78
N GLU A 21 -1.85 19.42 17.51
CA GLU A 21 -2.72 20.27 16.68
C GLU A 21 -2.85 19.77 15.23
N GLU A 22 -1.81 19.14 14.68
CA GLU A 22 -1.87 18.54 13.34
C GLU A 22 -2.69 17.26 13.37
N TYR A 23 -2.54 16.45 14.42
CA TYR A 23 -3.38 15.29 14.67
C TYR A 23 -4.87 15.69 14.71
N ASP A 24 -5.22 16.72 15.49
CA ASP A 24 -6.61 17.17 15.64
C ASP A 24 -7.21 17.64 14.31
N LYS A 25 -6.44 18.35 13.49
CA LYS A 25 -6.85 18.78 12.14
C LYS A 25 -7.12 17.58 11.23
N CYS A 26 -6.25 16.58 11.24
CA CYS A 26 -6.43 15.34 10.49
C CYS A 26 -7.65 14.56 10.98
N PHE A 27 -7.80 14.42 12.30
CA PHE A 27 -8.90 13.71 12.94
C PHE A 27 -10.26 14.30 12.56
N HIS A 28 -10.44 15.61 12.74
CA HIS A 28 -11.68 16.27 12.37
C HIS A 28 -11.96 16.18 10.86
N LEU A 29 -10.94 16.31 10.00
CA LEU A 29 -11.14 16.14 8.56
C LEU A 29 -11.66 14.73 8.22
N VAL A 30 -11.06 13.69 8.80
CA VAL A 30 -11.47 12.29 8.55
C VAL A 30 -12.88 12.05 9.06
N GLN A 31 -13.22 12.52 10.26
CA GLN A 31 -14.59 12.43 10.79
C GLN A 31 -15.62 13.08 9.87
N ASP A 32 -15.30 14.28 9.34
CA ASP A 32 -16.21 15.05 8.48
C ASP A 32 -16.37 14.41 7.08
N CYS A 33 -15.28 13.90 6.50
CA CYS A 33 -15.22 13.57 5.07
C CYS A 33 -15.24 12.06 4.75
N VAL A 34 -14.93 11.21 5.74
CA VAL A 34 -14.70 9.77 5.59
C VAL A 34 -15.59 8.99 6.58
N PRO A 35 -16.92 8.95 6.38
CA PRO A 35 -17.86 8.44 7.37
C PRO A 35 -17.71 6.93 7.67
N HIS A 36 -17.04 6.18 6.79
CA HIS A 36 -16.75 4.77 7.03
C HIS A 36 -15.57 4.56 8.00
N ALA A 37 -14.68 5.55 8.16
CA ALA A 37 -13.54 5.49 9.05
C ALA A 37 -13.97 5.82 10.48
N ARG A 38 -14.34 4.80 11.26
CA ARG A 38 -14.70 4.94 12.69
C ARG A 38 -13.45 4.82 13.55
N LEU A 39 -12.64 5.87 13.58
CA LEU A 39 -11.36 5.88 14.29
C LEU A 39 -11.51 6.50 15.69
N PRO A 40 -10.95 5.87 16.75
CA PRO A 40 -10.91 6.48 18.07
C PRO A 40 -9.91 7.63 18.12
N TYR A 41 -10.23 8.67 18.90
CA TYR A 41 -9.32 9.78 19.18
C TYR A 41 -8.18 9.31 20.09
N GLN A 42 -6.96 9.25 19.57
CA GLN A 42 -5.76 8.77 20.26
C GLN A 42 -4.51 9.56 19.79
N PRO A 43 -4.36 10.84 20.20
CA PRO A 43 -3.33 11.74 19.68
C PRO A 43 -1.89 11.33 20.02
N THR A 44 -1.71 10.49 21.04
CA THR A 44 -0.40 9.94 21.43
C THR A 44 -0.03 8.66 20.68
N SER A 45 -0.98 8.07 19.93
CA SER A 45 -0.79 6.83 19.19
C SER A 45 -0.34 7.13 17.76
N ILE A 46 0.90 6.77 17.44
CA ILE A 46 1.42 6.88 16.07
C ILE A 46 0.64 6.01 15.08
N ASP A 47 0.10 4.86 15.53
CA ASP A 47 -0.74 4.00 14.70
C ASP A 47 -2.08 4.67 14.38
N SER A 48 -2.69 5.34 15.35
CA SER A 48 -3.89 6.14 15.11
C SER A 48 -3.62 7.23 14.06
N PHE A 49 -2.45 7.89 14.14
CA PHE A 49 -2.08 8.90 13.14
C PHE A 49 -1.85 8.31 11.74
N ARG A 50 -1.17 7.16 11.63
CA ARG A 50 -1.01 6.45 10.34
C ARG A 50 -2.35 6.12 9.70
N GLN A 51 -3.32 5.67 10.50
CA GLN A 51 -4.67 5.39 10.03
C GLN A 51 -5.35 6.66 9.50
N LEU A 52 -5.30 7.77 10.24
CA LEU A 52 -5.82 9.06 9.80
C LEU A 52 -5.22 9.48 8.45
N ILE A 53 -3.90 9.45 8.33
CA ILE A 53 -3.18 9.84 7.12
C ILE A 53 -3.56 8.96 5.93
N CYS A 54 -3.64 7.63 6.14
CA CYS A 54 -4.10 6.72 5.09
C CYS A 54 -5.52 7.08 4.61
N HIS A 55 -6.46 7.38 5.50
CA HIS A 55 -7.82 7.77 5.12
C HIS A 55 -7.90 9.16 4.46
N MET A 56 -6.88 10.00 4.59
CA MET A 56 -6.77 11.27 3.88
C MET A 56 -6.24 11.12 2.44
N LEU A 57 -5.54 10.02 2.11
CA LEU A 57 -4.97 9.81 0.77
C LEU A 57 -6.04 9.81 -0.35
N PRO A 58 -7.19 9.13 -0.21
CA PRO A 58 -8.26 9.21 -1.21
C PRO A 58 -8.81 10.63 -1.39
N LEU A 59 -8.96 11.40 -0.30
CA LEU A 59 -9.40 12.79 -0.35
C LEU A 59 -8.41 13.65 -1.16
N LEU A 60 -7.10 13.49 -0.88
CA LEU A 60 -6.05 14.20 -1.59
C LEU A 60 -6.03 13.85 -3.08
N MET A 61 -6.23 12.58 -3.42
CA MET A 61 -6.29 12.12 -4.81
C MET A 61 -7.45 12.75 -5.57
N MET A 62 -8.66 12.73 -5.00
CA MET A 62 -9.82 13.32 -5.65
C MET A 62 -9.66 14.83 -5.81
N ARG A 63 -9.07 15.50 -4.82
CA ARG A 63 -8.71 16.92 -4.92
C ARG A 63 -7.67 17.18 -6.02
N HIS A 64 -6.63 16.36 -6.12
CA HIS A 64 -5.61 16.48 -7.17
C HIS A 64 -6.20 16.30 -8.56
N ARG A 65 -7.18 15.40 -8.70
CA ARG A 65 -8.00 15.20 -9.92
C ARG A 65 -9.04 16.30 -10.17
N ARG A 66 -9.12 17.31 -9.29
CA ARG A 66 -10.09 18.42 -9.34
C ARG A 66 -11.55 17.99 -9.26
N ILE A 67 -11.83 16.89 -8.56
CA ILE A 67 -13.19 16.40 -8.31
C ILE A 67 -13.61 16.83 -6.90
N SER A 68 -14.63 17.68 -6.80
CA SER A 68 -15.16 18.16 -5.51
C SER A 68 -15.73 17.01 -4.67
N ARG A 69 -15.66 17.12 -3.34
CA ARG A 69 -16.15 16.11 -2.42
C ARG A 69 -17.60 15.68 -2.68
N ALA A 70 -18.48 16.60 -3.09
CA ALA A 70 -19.88 16.30 -3.37
C ALA A 70 -20.11 15.41 -4.61
N LYS A 71 -19.12 15.32 -5.51
CA LYS A 71 -19.22 14.61 -6.79
C LYS A 71 -18.67 13.18 -6.74
N TRP A 72 -18.48 12.60 -5.57
CA TRP A 72 -18.08 11.19 -5.47
C TRP A 72 -18.48 10.57 -4.14
N LYS A 73 -18.54 9.25 -4.12
CA LYS A 73 -18.77 8.46 -2.91
C LYS A 73 -17.77 7.33 -2.82
N ASP A 74 -17.46 6.96 -1.60
CA ASP A 74 -16.67 5.77 -1.30
C ASP A 74 -17.61 4.60 -1.09
N CYS A 75 -17.36 3.50 -1.79
CA CYS A 75 -18.13 2.29 -1.74
C CYS A 75 -17.24 1.14 -1.27
N VAL A 76 -17.86 0.16 -0.60
CA VAL A 76 -17.14 -0.97 0.01
C VAL A 76 -17.84 -2.29 -0.33
N THR A 77 -17.05 -3.32 -0.62
CA THR A 77 -17.54 -4.68 -0.84
C THR A 77 -17.77 -5.39 0.50
N SER A 78 -18.42 -6.56 0.48
CA SER A 78 -18.59 -7.39 1.68
C SER A 78 -17.27 -7.83 2.32
N ASN A 79 -16.19 -7.93 1.55
CA ASN A 79 -14.84 -8.25 2.03
C ASN A 79 -13.94 -7.02 2.24
N GLY A 80 -14.53 -5.82 2.36
CA GLY A 80 -13.80 -4.60 2.75
C GLY A 80 -12.94 -3.96 1.65
N LYS A 81 -13.16 -4.32 0.37
CA LYS A 81 -12.48 -3.67 -0.76
C LYS A 81 -13.19 -2.39 -1.13
N HIS A 82 -12.42 -1.32 -1.28
CA HIS A 82 -12.96 0.01 -1.54
C HIS A 82 -12.86 0.38 -3.03
N TRP A 83 -13.87 1.11 -3.50
CA TRP A 83 -13.82 1.84 -4.76
C TRP A 83 -14.57 3.15 -4.66
N ILE A 84 -14.18 4.11 -5.48
CA ILE A 84 -14.82 5.41 -5.58
C ILE A 84 -15.71 5.41 -6.82
N GLU A 85 -16.97 5.83 -6.65
CA GLU A 85 -17.88 6.17 -7.72
C GLU A 85 -17.98 7.69 -7.84
N GLN A 86 -17.78 8.21 -9.04
CA GLN A 86 -17.93 9.64 -9.35
C GLN A 86 -19.38 9.94 -9.76
N SER A 87 -19.85 11.18 -9.62
CA SER A 87 -21.18 11.56 -10.09
C SER A 87 -21.30 11.41 -11.61
N PRO A 88 -22.42 10.87 -12.14
CA PRO A 88 -22.64 10.79 -13.58
C PRO A 88 -22.93 12.14 -14.25
N ASP A 89 -23.26 13.19 -13.47
CA ASP A 89 -23.82 14.46 -13.99
C ASP A 89 -22.96 15.14 -15.07
N ASP A 90 -21.63 14.98 -15.01
CA ASP A 90 -20.68 15.59 -15.96
C ASP A 90 -20.04 14.56 -16.90
N MET A 91 -20.58 13.34 -17.00
CA MET A 91 -19.90 12.24 -17.68
C MET A 91 -20.83 11.45 -18.63
N PRO A 92 -20.40 11.19 -19.88
CA PRO A 92 -21.09 10.26 -20.77
C PRO A 92 -21.23 8.86 -20.12
N PRO A 93 -22.34 8.13 -20.34
CA PRO A 93 -22.58 6.83 -19.72
C PRO A 93 -21.44 5.81 -19.91
N GLU A 94 -20.84 5.78 -21.10
CA GLU A 94 -19.73 4.88 -21.41
C GLU A 94 -18.46 5.18 -20.58
N LYS A 95 -18.20 6.46 -20.32
CA LYS A 95 -17.08 6.90 -19.48
C LYS A 95 -17.38 6.65 -18.02
N PHE A 96 -18.62 6.83 -17.59
CA PHE A 96 -19.05 6.57 -16.21
C PHE A 96 -18.78 5.12 -15.81
N LEU A 97 -19.10 4.15 -16.68
CA LEU A 97 -18.82 2.74 -16.41
C LEU A 97 -17.33 2.41 -16.25
N GLN A 98 -16.43 3.28 -16.70
CA GLN A 98 -14.97 3.11 -16.63
C GLN A 98 -14.30 4.13 -15.70
N SER A 99 -15.08 4.95 -14.99
CA SER A 99 -14.54 6.01 -14.12
C SER A 99 -14.37 5.57 -12.67
N MET A 100 -14.71 4.31 -12.36
CA MET A 100 -14.58 3.77 -11.01
C MET A 100 -13.10 3.70 -10.65
N ILE A 101 -12.76 4.14 -9.44
CA ILE A 101 -11.39 4.14 -8.95
C ILE A 101 -11.30 3.17 -7.79
N GLY A 102 -10.67 2.02 -7.99
CA GLY A 102 -10.38 1.09 -6.92
C GLY A 102 -9.09 1.49 -6.24
N TYR A 103 -9.03 1.35 -4.93
CA TYR A 103 -7.83 1.69 -4.18
C TYR A 103 -7.64 0.78 -2.97
N HIS A 104 -6.41 0.75 -2.46
CA HIS A 104 -6.09 0.10 -1.20
C HIS A 104 -5.04 0.89 -0.43
N LEU A 105 -5.21 0.93 0.88
CA LEU A 105 -4.36 1.67 1.81
C LEU A 105 -3.47 0.70 2.58
N ALA A 106 -2.22 1.07 2.79
CA ALA A 106 -1.29 0.31 3.62
C ALA A 106 -0.36 1.28 4.33
N TYR A 107 0.17 0.87 5.48
CA TYR A 107 1.26 1.59 6.12
C TYR A 107 2.21 0.60 6.78
N ASP A 108 3.45 1.02 6.93
CA ASP A 108 4.45 0.38 7.79
C ASP A 108 5.38 1.46 8.33
N ASN A 109 5.60 1.48 9.64
CA ASN A 109 6.43 2.46 10.35
C ASN A 109 6.25 3.91 9.87
N SER A 110 7.20 4.50 9.14
CA SER A 110 7.13 5.92 8.72
C SER A 110 6.48 6.12 7.36
N LEU A 111 5.93 5.06 6.76
CA LEU A 111 5.47 5.10 5.38
C LEU A 111 4.00 4.71 5.30
N CYS A 112 3.17 5.64 4.86
CA CYS A 112 1.78 5.41 4.48
C CYS A 112 1.70 5.33 2.95
N GLY A 113 0.80 4.51 2.42
CA GLY A 113 0.71 4.29 0.98
C GLY A 113 -0.72 4.02 0.53
N MET A 114 -1.02 4.47 -0.68
CA MET A 114 -2.25 4.17 -1.40
C MET A 114 -1.90 3.69 -2.80
N VAL A 115 -2.34 2.48 -3.15
CA VAL A 115 -2.35 2.02 -4.53
C VAL A 115 -3.75 2.27 -5.10
N MET A 116 -3.84 2.69 -6.35
CA MET A 116 -5.09 3.00 -7.03
C MET A 116 -5.04 2.61 -8.51
N THR A 117 -6.21 2.38 -9.09
CA THR A 117 -6.40 2.12 -10.52
C THR A 117 -7.79 2.55 -10.94
N GLN A 118 -7.97 2.83 -12.23
CA GLN A 118 -9.24 3.29 -12.78
C GLN A 118 -9.75 2.35 -13.88
N GLY A 119 -11.06 2.09 -13.88
CA GLY A 119 -11.71 1.21 -14.84
C GLY A 119 -13.13 0.83 -14.43
N ARG A 120 -13.61 -0.33 -14.88
CA ARG A 120 -14.89 -0.87 -14.41
C ARG A 120 -14.75 -1.37 -12.98
N GLN A 121 -15.81 -1.32 -12.18
CA GLN A 121 -15.80 -1.79 -10.78
C GLN A 121 -15.09 -3.14 -10.59
N ARG A 122 -15.48 -4.17 -11.36
CA ARG A 122 -14.87 -5.51 -11.28
C ARG A 122 -13.36 -5.56 -11.59
N GLN A 123 -12.85 -4.58 -12.31
CA GLN A 123 -11.44 -4.48 -12.72
C GLN A 123 -10.59 -3.71 -11.72
N VAL A 124 -11.21 -2.98 -10.77
CA VAL A 124 -10.47 -2.07 -9.89
C VAL A 124 -10.47 -2.50 -8.42
N ILE A 125 -11.43 -3.34 -8.01
CA ILE A 125 -11.56 -3.79 -6.62
C ILE A 125 -10.42 -4.73 -6.17
N ASN A 126 -9.84 -5.52 -7.08
CA ASN A 126 -8.83 -6.52 -6.76
C ASN A 126 -7.42 -5.93 -6.86
N ILE A 127 -7.10 -5.06 -5.90
CA ILE A 127 -5.84 -4.32 -5.83
C ILE A 127 -5.31 -4.25 -4.40
N GLY A 128 -4.02 -4.43 -4.17
CA GLY A 128 -3.44 -4.45 -2.83
C GLY A 128 -2.01 -3.91 -2.80
N LEU A 129 -1.62 -3.38 -1.64
CA LEU A 129 -0.30 -2.79 -1.38
C LEU A 129 0.32 -3.43 -0.15
N GLY A 130 1.48 -4.03 -0.33
CA GLY A 130 2.36 -4.49 0.73
C GLY A 130 3.50 -3.50 0.92
N ILE A 131 3.78 -3.16 2.18
CA ILE A 131 4.90 -2.30 2.59
C ILE A 131 5.59 -3.05 3.72
N LYS A 132 6.92 -3.15 3.65
CA LYS A 132 7.74 -3.76 4.70
C LYS A 132 9.04 -2.99 4.85
N GLN A 133 9.31 -2.46 6.03
CA GLN A 133 10.61 -1.86 6.33
C GLN A 133 11.71 -2.92 6.28
N ILE A 134 12.82 -2.59 5.61
CA ILE A 134 14.03 -3.39 5.55
C ILE A 134 14.86 -3.07 6.80
N SER A 135 14.39 -3.55 7.95
CA SER A 135 15.05 -3.42 9.24
C SER A 135 14.68 -4.59 10.14
N VAL A 136 15.55 -4.87 11.12
CA VAL A 136 15.25 -5.83 12.19
C VAL A 136 14.56 -5.08 13.33
N GLU A 137 13.45 -5.64 13.80
CA GLU A 137 12.72 -5.15 14.97
C GLU A 137 12.34 -6.33 15.88
N PRO A 138 12.53 -6.25 17.20
CA PRO A 138 13.11 -5.13 17.95
C PRO A 138 14.63 -4.96 17.72
N LYS A 139 15.13 -3.74 17.95
CA LYS A 139 16.57 -3.43 17.86
C LYS A 139 17.42 -4.39 18.71
N GLY A 140 18.56 -4.82 18.16
CA GLY A 140 19.52 -5.72 18.82
C GLY A 140 19.31 -7.21 18.54
N VAL A 141 18.24 -7.58 17.83
CA VAL A 141 18.03 -8.94 17.34
C VAL A 141 18.88 -9.19 16.09
N SER A 142 19.38 -10.43 15.90
CA SER A 142 20.11 -10.81 14.68
C SER A 142 19.16 -11.03 13.50
N VAL A 143 19.65 -10.86 12.27
CA VAL A 143 18.82 -11.10 11.07
C VAL A 143 18.33 -12.54 11.00
N ALA A 144 19.15 -13.51 11.41
CA ALA A 144 18.75 -14.93 11.46
C ALA A 144 17.57 -15.15 12.41
N ALA A 145 17.63 -14.63 13.64
CA ALA A 145 16.53 -14.75 14.60
C ALA A 145 15.28 -13.99 14.13
N TYR A 146 15.46 -12.84 13.48
CA TYR A 146 14.38 -12.10 12.87
C TYR A 146 13.70 -12.91 11.76
N ALA A 147 14.47 -13.51 10.84
CA ALA A 147 13.93 -14.34 9.76
C ALA A 147 13.20 -15.58 10.30
N GLU A 148 13.76 -16.24 11.31
CA GLU A 148 13.14 -17.39 11.98
C GLU A 148 11.77 -17.03 12.58
N SER A 149 11.61 -15.81 13.13
CA SER A 149 10.31 -15.36 13.66
C SER A 149 9.20 -15.29 12.60
N PHE A 150 9.56 -15.22 11.31
CA PHE A 150 8.63 -15.23 10.18
C PHE A 150 8.50 -16.60 9.51
N ALA A 151 9.21 -17.64 9.96
CA ALA A 151 9.21 -18.95 9.30
C ALA A 151 7.79 -19.53 9.13
N HIS A 152 6.91 -19.34 10.11
CA HIS A 152 5.51 -19.77 10.06
C HIS A 152 4.66 -19.10 8.97
N LYS A 153 5.16 -18.03 8.33
CA LYS A 153 4.48 -17.33 7.22
C LYS A 153 5.01 -17.73 5.85
N LEU A 154 6.05 -18.55 5.80
CA LEU A 154 6.81 -18.87 4.59
C LEU A 154 6.63 -20.34 4.22
N THR A 155 6.72 -20.64 2.93
CA THR A 155 6.73 -22.02 2.45
C THR A 155 8.13 -22.62 2.54
N PRO A 156 8.27 -23.96 2.48
CA PRO A 156 9.58 -24.59 2.44
C PRO A 156 10.49 -24.08 1.32
N LEU A 157 9.92 -23.79 0.13
CA LEU A 157 10.67 -23.21 -0.98
C LEU A 157 11.18 -21.80 -0.64
N GLU A 158 10.32 -20.95 -0.09
CA GLU A 158 10.69 -19.58 0.26
C GLU A 158 11.76 -19.51 1.36
N MET A 159 11.72 -20.45 2.31
CA MET A 159 12.75 -20.59 3.34
C MET A 159 14.13 -20.84 2.73
N THR A 160 14.23 -21.54 1.59
CA THR A 160 15.52 -21.74 0.90
C THR A 160 16.13 -20.43 0.39
N PHE A 161 15.32 -19.39 0.17
CA PHE A 161 15.81 -18.09 -0.28
C PHE A 161 16.49 -17.30 0.83
N LEU A 162 16.33 -17.72 2.09
CA LEU A 162 16.79 -17.05 3.30
C LEU A 162 18.00 -17.76 3.95
N ASN A 163 18.81 -18.49 3.16
CA ASN A 163 20.03 -19.13 3.66
C ASN A 163 20.94 -18.07 4.35
N PRO A 164 21.27 -18.24 5.66
CA PRO A 164 22.14 -17.33 6.38
C PRO A 164 23.52 -17.09 5.75
N GLU A 165 24.04 -18.06 4.98
CA GLU A 165 25.33 -17.94 4.27
C GLU A 165 25.34 -16.83 3.20
N LEU A 166 24.17 -16.36 2.77
CA LEU A 166 24.03 -15.26 1.80
C LEU A 166 24.32 -13.88 2.41
N GLY A 167 24.44 -13.78 3.72
CA GLY A 167 24.67 -12.54 4.45
C GLY A 167 23.38 -11.79 4.83
N ASP A 168 23.45 -11.09 5.96
CA ASP A 168 22.34 -10.42 6.63
C ASP A 168 21.54 -9.46 5.73
N GLU A 169 22.22 -8.62 4.94
CA GLU A 169 21.57 -7.67 4.05
C GLU A 169 20.71 -8.38 2.98
N VAL A 170 21.24 -9.46 2.41
CA VAL A 170 20.56 -10.23 1.36
C VAL A 170 19.35 -10.95 1.93
N VAL A 171 19.50 -11.59 3.09
CA VAL A 171 18.42 -12.31 3.79
C VAL A 171 17.30 -11.33 4.15
N LEU A 172 17.63 -10.20 4.78
CA LEU A 172 16.65 -9.22 5.20
C LEU A 172 15.88 -8.61 4.02
N ARG A 173 16.59 -8.32 2.92
CA ARG A 173 15.98 -7.82 1.69
C ARG A 173 15.02 -8.84 1.08
N ARG A 174 15.45 -10.10 0.94
CA ARG A 174 14.62 -11.17 0.36
C ARG A 174 13.39 -11.45 1.21
N LEU A 175 13.54 -11.51 2.52
CA LEU A 175 12.42 -11.64 3.46
C LEU A 175 11.43 -10.49 3.29
N SER A 176 11.92 -9.26 3.19
CA SER A 176 11.07 -8.08 3.00
C SER A 176 10.30 -8.12 1.68
N ILE A 177 10.91 -8.63 0.60
CA ILE A 177 10.23 -8.85 -0.69
C ILE A 177 9.10 -9.85 -0.53
N LEU A 178 9.37 -11.03 0.03
CA LEU A 178 8.38 -12.09 0.23
C LEU A 178 7.19 -11.59 1.06
N LEU A 179 7.47 -10.95 2.20
CA LEU A 179 6.42 -10.41 3.07
C LEU A 179 5.60 -9.32 2.38
N SER A 180 6.24 -8.42 1.61
CA SER A 180 5.53 -7.38 0.88
C SER A 180 4.62 -7.98 -0.21
N LEU A 181 5.08 -8.97 -0.98
CA LEU A 181 4.31 -9.65 -2.01
C LEU A 181 3.09 -10.38 -1.43
N LYS A 182 3.29 -11.17 -0.37
CA LYS A 182 2.20 -11.87 0.32
C LYS A 182 1.18 -10.88 0.88
N ALA A 183 1.65 -9.84 1.56
CA ALA A 183 0.78 -8.79 2.08
C ALA A 183 -0.06 -8.14 0.97
N ALA A 184 0.58 -7.78 -0.15
CA ALA A 184 -0.09 -7.16 -1.29
C ALA A 184 -1.20 -8.07 -1.85
N TYR A 185 -0.93 -9.35 -2.04
CA TYR A 185 -1.91 -10.31 -2.54
C TYR A 185 -3.08 -10.52 -1.58
N ILE A 186 -2.81 -10.84 -0.31
CA ILE A 186 -3.83 -11.06 0.74
C ILE A 186 -4.79 -9.86 0.81
N LYS A 187 -4.20 -8.66 0.78
CA LYS A 187 -4.96 -7.40 0.75
C LYS A 187 -5.75 -7.25 -0.54
N ALA A 188 -5.20 -7.62 -1.70
CA ALA A 188 -5.87 -7.48 -2.98
C ALA A 188 -7.13 -8.35 -3.10
N VAL A 189 -7.09 -9.59 -2.59
CA VAL A 189 -8.24 -10.50 -2.57
C VAL A 189 -9.22 -10.24 -1.42
N GLY A 190 -8.88 -9.34 -0.49
CA GLY A 190 -9.74 -8.99 0.65
C GLY A 190 -9.84 -10.10 1.69
N GLN A 191 -8.75 -10.85 1.89
CA GLN A 191 -8.65 -11.84 2.95
C GLN A 191 -8.47 -11.16 4.31
N SER A 192 -8.91 -11.83 5.38
CA SER A 192 -8.81 -11.30 6.74
C SER A 192 -7.37 -11.34 7.26
N THR A 193 -7.12 -10.65 8.39
CA THR A 193 -5.83 -10.68 9.08
C THR A 193 -5.45 -12.05 9.63
N ALA A 194 -6.43 -12.96 9.78
CA ALA A 194 -6.23 -14.34 10.23
C ALA A 194 -5.88 -15.32 9.10
N PHE A 195 -5.77 -14.85 7.85
CA PHE A 195 -5.37 -15.68 6.73
C PHE A 195 -3.97 -16.27 6.98
N ASP A 196 -3.81 -17.56 6.67
CA ASP A 196 -2.52 -18.24 6.80
C ASP A 196 -1.63 -17.95 5.59
N TRP A 197 -0.54 -17.23 5.84
CA TRP A 197 0.40 -16.76 4.82
C TRP A 197 1.20 -17.91 4.18
N SER A 198 1.35 -19.04 4.89
CA SER A 198 2.06 -20.22 4.39
C SER A 198 1.34 -20.91 3.23
N ARG A 199 0.06 -20.60 3.02
CA ARG A 199 -0.73 -21.08 1.87
C ARG A 199 -0.35 -20.43 0.55
N LEU A 200 0.40 -19.32 0.60
CA LEU A 200 0.88 -18.60 -0.57
C LEU A 200 2.35 -18.90 -0.78
N GLU A 201 2.74 -19.20 -2.00
CA GLU A 201 4.13 -19.41 -2.38
C GLU A 201 4.51 -18.42 -3.48
N PHE A 202 5.57 -17.64 -3.26
CA PHE A 202 6.17 -16.75 -4.24
C PHE A 202 7.57 -17.26 -4.60
N ASN A 203 7.69 -17.88 -5.78
CA ASN A 203 8.98 -18.24 -6.35
C ASN A 203 9.51 -17.06 -7.18
N ILE A 204 10.26 -16.19 -6.50
CA ILE A 204 10.82 -14.95 -7.07
C ILE A 204 11.73 -15.23 -8.28
N PRO A 205 12.72 -16.15 -8.21
CA PRO A 205 13.59 -16.43 -9.36
C PRO A 205 12.87 -16.90 -10.62
N SER A 206 11.79 -17.67 -10.46
CA SER A 206 10.99 -18.16 -11.59
C SER A 206 9.77 -17.29 -11.90
N GLU A 207 9.65 -16.11 -11.27
CA GLU A 207 8.53 -15.16 -11.45
C GLU A 207 7.15 -15.84 -11.43
N SER A 208 6.94 -16.71 -10.45
CA SER A 208 5.69 -17.44 -10.30
C SER A 208 5.14 -17.34 -8.88
N ALA A 209 3.82 -17.39 -8.77
CA ALA A 209 3.14 -17.44 -7.50
C ALA A 209 2.02 -18.46 -7.51
N ARG A 210 1.81 -19.09 -6.35
CA ARG A 210 0.76 -20.08 -6.09
C ARG A 210 0.03 -19.76 -4.80
N GLY A 211 -1.24 -20.14 -4.74
CA GLY A 211 -2.04 -20.16 -3.52
C GLY A 211 -2.73 -21.52 -3.43
N ASP A 212 -2.55 -22.23 -2.32
CA ASP A 212 -3.07 -23.59 -2.16
C ASP A 212 -2.68 -24.51 -3.33
N ASP A 213 -1.43 -24.46 -3.76
CA ASP A 213 -0.88 -25.17 -4.94
C ASP A 213 -1.48 -24.77 -6.31
N HIS A 214 -2.41 -23.81 -6.36
CA HIS A 214 -2.97 -23.32 -7.61
C HIS A 214 -2.21 -22.07 -8.10
N PRO A 215 -1.82 -22.01 -9.39
CA PRO A 215 -1.18 -20.83 -9.95
C PRO A 215 -2.04 -19.57 -9.82
N LEU A 216 -1.45 -18.46 -9.37
CA LEU A 216 -2.12 -17.17 -9.23
C LEU A 216 -2.23 -16.44 -10.59
N GLN A 217 -2.92 -17.05 -11.54
CA GLN A 217 -3.08 -16.53 -12.91
C GLN A 217 -3.82 -15.19 -12.93
N GLY A 218 -3.44 -14.34 -13.88
CA GLY A 218 -4.10 -13.06 -14.10
C GLY A 218 -3.67 -11.94 -13.14
N TRP A 219 -2.69 -12.20 -12.28
CA TRP A 219 -2.14 -11.22 -11.35
C TRP A 219 -0.89 -10.55 -11.90
N GLU A 220 -0.83 -9.23 -11.78
CA GLU A 220 0.37 -8.43 -11.98
C GLU A 220 0.91 -8.02 -10.62
N PHE A 221 2.18 -8.35 -10.37
CA PHE A 221 2.93 -7.96 -9.18
C PHE A 221 3.98 -6.93 -9.58
N ARG A 222 3.93 -5.73 -8.98
CA ARG A 222 4.96 -4.71 -9.16
C ARG A 222 5.74 -4.52 -7.87
N VAL A 223 7.05 -4.66 -7.94
CA VAL A 223 7.93 -4.60 -6.76
C VAL A 223 8.87 -3.42 -6.91
N PHE A 224 8.98 -2.61 -5.86
CA PHE A 224 9.80 -1.39 -5.85
C PHE A 224 10.29 -1.06 -4.44
N LYS A 225 11.30 -0.19 -4.34
CA LYS A 225 11.83 0.28 -3.07
C LYS A 225 11.44 1.74 -2.81
N ALA A 226 11.29 2.07 -1.54
CA ALA A 226 11.16 3.45 -1.08
C ALA A 226 12.25 3.76 -0.05
N GLN A 227 12.92 4.90 -0.22
CA GLN A 227 13.95 5.39 0.69
C GLN A 227 13.49 6.72 1.28
N LEU A 228 13.59 6.86 2.60
CA LEU A 228 13.08 7.99 3.35
C LEU A 228 14.16 8.52 4.29
N GLY A 229 14.36 9.84 4.28
CA GLY A 229 15.02 10.53 5.39
C GLY A 229 13.99 10.92 6.43
N VAL A 230 14.14 10.43 7.65
CA VAL A 230 13.20 10.67 8.76
C VAL A 230 13.92 11.36 9.91
N GLN A 231 13.46 12.55 10.26
CA GLN A 231 13.97 13.33 11.38
C GLN A 231 13.18 12.99 12.65
N ARG A 232 13.85 12.43 13.66
CA ARG A 232 13.22 12.14 14.96
C ARG A 232 13.54 13.22 15.99
N MET A 233 12.76 13.28 17.07
CA MET A 233 13.09 14.08 18.26
C MET A 233 14.57 13.92 18.63
N GLY A 234 15.25 15.06 18.82
CA GLY A 234 16.71 15.13 19.01
C GLY A 234 17.49 15.53 17.74
N GLY A 235 16.80 15.73 16.60
CA GLY A 235 17.40 16.25 15.38
C GLY A 235 18.19 15.23 14.56
N VAL A 236 18.18 13.97 14.96
CA VAL A 236 18.86 12.88 14.25
C VAL A 236 18.08 12.52 13.00
N MET A 237 18.76 12.58 11.85
CA MET A 237 18.23 12.08 10.58
C MET A 237 18.54 10.59 10.48
N LEU A 238 17.49 9.79 10.31
CA LEU A 238 17.57 8.36 10.10
C LEU A 238 17.17 8.06 8.66
N GLU A 239 17.97 7.26 7.97
CA GLU A 239 17.59 6.70 6.68
C GLU A 239 16.80 5.41 6.90
N GLU A 240 15.60 5.36 6.37
CA GLU A 240 14.76 4.18 6.41
C GLU A 240 14.50 3.69 4.97
N SER A 241 14.69 2.39 4.77
CA SER A 241 14.43 1.72 3.50
C SER A 241 13.24 0.77 3.63
N TYR A 242 12.38 0.76 2.62
CA TYR A 242 11.17 -0.05 2.57
C TYR A 242 11.12 -0.84 1.28
N GLN A 243 10.70 -2.09 1.40
CA GLN A 243 10.29 -2.93 0.28
C GLN A 243 8.78 -2.82 0.09
N CYS A 244 8.37 -2.49 -1.12
CA CYS A 244 6.97 -2.33 -1.47
C CYS A 244 6.59 -3.29 -2.61
N ALA A 245 5.35 -3.77 -2.57
CA ALA A 245 4.78 -4.58 -3.63
C ALA A 245 3.31 -4.20 -3.87
N CYS A 246 2.91 -4.13 -5.13
CA CYS A 246 1.52 -4.03 -5.53
C CYS A 246 1.08 -5.36 -6.11
N ALA A 247 -0.14 -5.80 -5.79
CA ALA A 247 -0.81 -6.91 -6.46
C ALA A 247 -2.08 -6.38 -7.12
N PHE A 248 -2.23 -6.64 -8.42
CA PHE A 248 -3.37 -6.16 -9.18
C PHE A 248 -3.89 -7.23 -10.15
N PHE A 249 -5.18 -7.52 -10.10
CA PHE A 249 -5.78 -8.52 -10.99
C PHE A 249 -6.09 -7.93 -12.37
N ARG A 250 -5.31 -8.34 -13.38
CA ARG A 250 -5.45 -7.98 -14.79
C ARG A 250 -6.38 -8.94 -15.55
N GLY A 251 -6.53 -10.17 -15.08
CA GLY A 251 -7.29 -11.22 -15.78
C GLY A 251 -6.58 -11.77 -17.02
N THR A 252 -5.24 -11.69 -17.06
CA THR A 252 -4.39 -12.33 -18.06
C THR A 252 -4.28 -13.85 -17.83
N LYS A 253 -3.79 -14.60 -18.82
CA LYS A 253 -3.58 -16.06 -18.68
C LYS A 253 -2.49 -16.42 -17.67
N GLU A 254 -1.47 -15.57 -17.59
CA GLU A 254 -0.30 -15.76 -16.76
C GLU A 254 -0.21 -14.65 -15.71
N SER A 255 0.53 -14.93 -14.63
CA SER A 255 0.98 -13.92 -13.70
C SER A 255 2.14 -13.14 -14.32
N LYS A 256 2.28 -11.87 -13.96
CA LYS A 256 3.39 -11.02 -14.42
C LYS A 256 4.09 -10.41 -13.22
N PHE A 257 5.41 -10.47 -13.20
CA PHE A 257 6.23 -9.75 -12.23
C PHE A 257 6.92 -8.58 -12.94
N ILE A 258 6.96 -7.43 -12.28
CA ILE A 258 7.61 -6.23 -12.77
C ILE A 258 8.46 -5.67 -11.62
N TRP A 259 9.77 -5.65 -11.83
CA TRP A 259 10.75 -5.15 -10.88
C TRP A 259 11.16 -3.75 -11.29
N HIS A 260 11.03 -2.79 -10.38
CA HIS A 260 11.43 -1.41 -10.62
C HIS A 260 12.66 -1.09 -9.76
N ASP A 261 13.82 -1.10 -10.42
CA ASP A 261 15.11 -0.85 -9.79
C ASP A 261 15.64 0.58 -10.03
N ASN A 262 15.04 1.32 -10.97
CA ASN A 262 15.43 2.69 -11.27
C ASN A 262 14.37 3.71 -10.80
N ALA A 263 14.84 4.90 -10.39
CA ALA A 263 13.96 5.95 -9.89
C ALA A 263 13.07 6.58 -11.00
N LYS A 264 13.58 6.69 -12.23
CA LYS A 264 12.87 7.34 -13.35
C LYS A 264 11.61 6.60 -13.76
N ASP A 265 11.66 5.27 -13.85
CA ASP A 265 10.50 4.45 -14.19
C ASP A 265 9.51 4.42 -13.03
N LEU A 266 10.00 4.60 -11.80
CA LEU A 266 9.16 4.66 -10.61
C LEU A 266 8.35 5.96 -10.57
N GLU A 267 8.96 7.11 -10.89
CA GLU A 267 8.30 8.43 -10.93
C GLU A 267 7.12 8.51 -11.90
N ALA A 268 7.08 7.64 -12.92
CA ALA A 268 5.99 7.58 -13.89
C ALA A 268 4.66 7.10 -13.29
N TRP A 269 4.69 6.41 -12.16
CA TRP A 269 3.48 5.82 -11.55
C TRP A 269 3.48 5.82 -10.02
N VAL A 270 4.57 6.18 -9.37
CA VAL A 270 4.68 6.35 -7.92
C VAL A 270 4.99 7.81 -7.60
N GLN A 271 4.15 8.40 -6.76
CA GLN A 271 4.31 9.76 -6.26
C GLN A 271 4.68 9.73 -4.79
N PHE A 272 5.78 10.40 -4.44
CA PHE A 272 6.19 10.59 -3.05
C PHE A 272 5.71 11.94 -2.53
N ILE A 273 5.13 11.92 -1.33
CA ILE A 273 4.58 13.06 -0.61
C ILE A 273 5.11 13.01 0.82
N ASN A 274 5.27 14.14 1.48
CA ASN A 274 5.64 14.19 2.90
C ASN A 274 4.51 14.74 3.78
N ILE A 275 4.66 14.63 5.10
CA ILE A 275 3.63 15.07 6.03
C ILE A 275 3.34 16.56 5.94
N ASP A 276 4.35 17.39 5.68
CA ASP A 276 4.18 18.85 5.57
C ASP A 276 3.29 19.23 4.38
N GLN A 277 3.44 18.55 3.25
CA GLN A 277 2.58 18.73 2.08
C GLN A 277 1.14 18.34 2.37
N MET A 278 0.92 17.25 3.11
CA MET A 278 -0.42 16.82 3.53
C MET A 278 -1.05 17.82 4.49
N VAL A 279 -0.35 18.25 5.54
CA VAL A 279 -0.90 19.22 6.51
C VAL A 279 -1.28 20.55 5.85
N LYS A 280 -0.46 21.03 4.92
CA LYS A 280 -0.73 22.28 4.16
C LYS A 280 -2.01 22.21 3.31
N VAL A 281 -2.44 21.02 2.88
CA VAL A 281 -3.59 20.88 1.98
C VAL A 281 -4.91 20.64 2.72
N ILE A 282 -4.88 20.33 4.02
CA ILE A 282 -6.06 20.03 4.85
C ILE A 282 -7.23 21.01 4.61
N PRO A 283 -7.04 22.34 4.62
CA PRO A 283 -8.15 23.28 4.44
C PRO A 283 -8.86 23.14 3.08
N LYS A 284 -8.18 22.59 2.08
CA LYS A 284 -8.68 22.40 0.71
C LYS A 284 -9.36 21.04 0.50
N LEU A 285 -9.23 20.10 1.43
CA LEU A 285 -9.79 18.75 1.31
C LEU A 285 -11.26 18.66 1.73
N ARG A 286 -11.79 19.69 2.40
CA ARG A 286 -13.22 19.79 2.75
C ARG A 286 -14.11 20.24 1.59
N ALA A 287 -13.52 20.74 0.50
CA ALA A 287 -14.22 21.39 -0.61
C ALA A 287 -14.61 20.44 -1.76
#